data_AF-A0A1F7J971-F1
#
_entry.id   AF-A0A1F7J971-F1
#
_cell.length_a   1.000
_cell.length_b   1.000
_cell.length_c   1.000
_cell.angle_alpha   90.00
_cell.angle_beta   90.00
_cell.angle_gamma   90.00
#
_symmetry.space_group_name_H-M   'P 1'
#
loop_
_entity.id
_entity.type
_entity.pdbx_description
1 polymer ?
#
loop_
_entity_poly.entity_id
_entity_poly.type
_entity_poly.pdbx_seq_one_letter_code
_entity_poly.pdbx_strand_id
1 'polypeptide(L)'
;MIFDIWFIYSQQDLTFFIRTLKCASQELSPDLLKRELERFVIELAWKSSKIEGNTYSLLETESLIKEQKEAVGKSRDEAIMILK
;
A
#
# COMPACT_ATOMS: atom_id res chain seq x y z
N MET A 1 -7.76 -15.39 -19.47
CA MET A 1 -8.67 -14.27 -19.79
C MET A 1 -8.90 -13.31 -18.62
N ILE A 2 -9.41 -13.73 -17.45
CA ILE A 2 -9.57 -12.80 -16.29
C ILE A 2 -8.24 -12.54 -15.56
N PHE A 3 -7.41 -13.57 -15.36
CA PHE A 3 -6.08 -13.44 -14.74
C PHE A 3 -5.15 -12.50 -15.52
N ASP A 4 -5.19 -12.54 -16.86
CA ASP A 4 -4.38 -11.67 -17.71
C ASP A 4 -4.77 -10.19 -17.57
N ILE A 5 -6.08 -9.91 -17.43
CA ILE A 5 -6.59 -8.54 -17.25
C ILE A 5 -6.15 -7.98 -15.90
N TRP A 6 -6.22 -8.78 -14.83
CA TRP A 6 -5.80 -8.36 -13.50
C TRP A 6 -4.29 -8.17 -13.39
N PHE A 7 -3.52 -9.03 -14.07
CA PHE A 7 -2.07 -8.90 -14.17
C PHE A 7 -1.67 -7.63 -14.93
N ILE A 8 -2.31 -7.36 -16.07
CA ILE A 8 -2.08 -6.13 -16.85
C ILE A 8 -2.46 -4.89 -16.05
N TYR A 9 -3.60 -4.90 -15.35
CA TYR A 9 -4.03 -3.79 -14.50
C TYR A 9 -3.03 -3.52 -13.36
N SER A 10 -2.53 -4.59 -12.72
CA SER A 10 -1.48 -4.49 -11.69
C SER A 10 -0.17 -3.90 -12.23
N GLN A 11 0.25 -4.25 -13.45
CA GLN A 11 1.44 -3.67 -14.09
C GLN A 11 1.25 -2.17 -14.41
N GLN A 12 0.03 -1.75 -14.81
CA GLN A 12 -0.28 -0.34 -15.05
C GLN A 12 -0.28 0.46 -13.74
N ASP A 13 -0.86 -0.08 -12.67
CA ASP A 13 -0.85 0.52 -11.34
C ASP A 13 0.59 0.71 -10.83
N LEU A 14 1.43 -0.32 -10.93
CA LEU A 14 2.81 -0.27 -10.47
C LEU A 14 3.64 0.76 -11.26
N THR A 15 3.49 0.80 -12.58
CA THR A 15 4.20 1.77 -13.42
C THR A 15 3.75 3.21 -13.16
N PHE A 16 2.46 3.42 -12.94
CA PHE A 16 1.91 4.70 -12.49
C PHE A 16 2.52 5.14 -11.15
N PHE A 17 2.60 4.21 -10.20
CA PHE A 17 3.14 4.46 -8.87
C PHE A 17 4.61 4.86 -8.91
N ILE A 18 5.44 4.09 -9.62
CA ILE A 18 6.88 4.38 -9.79
C ILE A 18 7.10 5.72 -10.48
N ARG A 19 6.30 6.03 -11.50
CA ARG A 19 6.34 7.33 -12.17
C ARG A 19 6.02 8.47 -11.20
N THR A 20 4.98 8.31 -10.40
CA THR A 20 4.54 9.34 -9.44
C THR A 20 5.58 9.55 -8.35
N LEU A 21 6.13 8.47 -7.78
CA LEU A 21 7.24 8.52 -6.82
C LEU A 21 8.47 9.24 -7.39
N LYS A 22 8.83 8.95 -8.64
CA LYS A 22 9.97 9.59 -9.31
C LYS A 22 9.77 11.09 -9.44
N CYS A 23 8.59 11.54 -9.88
CA CYS A 23 8.26 12.97 -9.95
C CYS A 23 8.29 13.63 -8.56
N ALA A 24 7.64 13.00 -7.57
CA ALA A 24 7.62 13.50 -6.19
C ALA A 24 9.02 13.70 -5.61
N SER A 25 9.96 12.78 -5.87
CA SER A 25 11.34 12.87 -5.39
C SER A 25 12.15 14.05 -5.97
N GLN A 26 11.72 14.61 -7.10
CA GLN A 26 12.42 15.69 -7.80
C GLN A 26 11.81 17.07 -7.51
N GLU A 27 10.53 17.12 -7.18
CA GLU A 27 9.75 18.37 -7.13
C GLU A 27 9.36 18.79 -5.69
N LEU A 28 9.32 17.87 -4.73
CA LEU A 28 8.82 18.14 -3.37
C LEU A 28 9.92 18.55 -2.40
N SER A 29 9.55 19.37 -1.42
CA SER A 29 10.40 19.60 -0.24
C SER A 29 10.57 18.29 0.56
N PRO A 30 11.62 18.18 1.40
CA PRO A 30 11.87 16.96 2.18
C PRO A 30 10.67 16.50 3.02
N ASP A 31 9.95 17.44 3.64
CA ASP A 31 8.78 17.11 4.47
C ASP A 31 7.60 16.59 3.64
N LEU A 32 7.36 17.18 2.47
CA LEU A 32 6.30 16.73 1.56
C LEU A 32 6.65 15.39 0.94
N LEU A 33 7.92 15.19 0.56
CA LEU A 33 8.41 13.91 0.05
C LEU A 33 8.26 12.80 1.09
N LYS A 34 8.57 13.07 2.36
CA LYS A 34 8.37 12.12 3.45
C LYS A 34 6.91 11.70 3.58
N ARG A 35 5.98 12.67 3.58
CA ARG A 35 4.54 12.39 3.66
C ARG A 35 4.03 11.56 2.49
N GLU A 36 4.51 11.86 1.29
CA GLU A 36 4.11 11.13 0.09
C GLU A 36 4.68 9.72 0.08
N LEU A 37 5.93 9.54 0.53
CA LEU A 37 6.54 8.22 0.71
C LEU A 37 5.78 7.37 1.75
N GLU A 38 5.36 7.97 2.87
CA GLU A 38 4.53 7.29 3.88
C GLU A 38 3.20 6.81 3.29
N ARG A 39 2.49 7.67 2.56
CA ARG A 39 1.25 7.29 1.85
C ARG A 39 1.49 6.12 0.90
N PHE A 40 2.59 6.17 0.15
CA PHE A 40 2.94 5.12 -0.79
C PHE A 40 3.26 3.79 -0.12
N VAL A 41 4.01 3.79 0.99
CA VAL A 41 4.27 2.59 1.77
C VAL A 41 2.97 1.95 2.25
N ILE A 42 2.03 2.75 2.78
CA ILE A 42 0.72 2.27 3.22
C ILE A 42 -0.07 1.66 2.06
N GLU A 43 -0.11 2.32 0.91
CA GLU A 43 -0.87 1.85 -0.26
C GLU A 43 -0.32 0.54 -0.83
N LEU A 44 1.02 0.42 -0.93
CA LEU A 44 1.68 -0.80 -1.39
C LEU A 44 1.46 -1.97 -0.43
N ALA A 45 1.62 -1.73 0.88
CA ALA A 45 1.41 -2.76 1.90
C ALA A 45 -0.03 -3.30 1.84
N TRP A 46 -1.02 -2.40 1.73
CA TRP A 46 -2.43 -2.76 1.58
C TRP A 46 -2.71 -3.53 0.28
N LYS A 47 -2.26 -3.04 -0.88
CA LYS A 47 -2.48 -3.72 -2.18
C LYS A 47 -1.82 -5.10 -2.22
N SER A 48 -0.59 -5.22 -1.70
CA SER A 48 0.13 -6.50 -1.66
C SER A 48 -0.59 -7.52 -0.78
N SER A 49 -0.94 -7.13 0.45
CA SER A 49 -1.64 -8.03 1.36
C SER A 49 -3.01 -8.44 0.79
N LYS A 50 -3.70 -7.55 0.06
CA LYS A 50 -4.98 -7.84 -0.59
C LYS A 50 -4.88 -8.95 -1.64
N ILE A 51 -3.78 -9.00 -2.40
CA ILE A 51 -3.51 -10.05 -3.39
C ILE A 51 -3.34 -11.41 -2.70
N GLU A 52 -2.81 -11.43 -1.48
CA GLU A 52 -2.67 -12.61 -0.63
C GLU A 52 -3.97 -12.97 0.13
N GLY A 53 -5.07 -12.26 -0.11
CA GLY A 53 -6.38 -12.53 0.49
C GLY A 53 -6.68 -11.78 1.79
N ASN A 54 -5.83 -10.80 2.17
CA ASN A 54 -6.04 -10.01 3.38
C ASN A 54 -7.34 -9.19 3.33
N THR A 55 -8.00 -9.04 4.48
CA THR A 55 -9.29 -8.38 4.58
C THR A 55 -9.25 -6.99 5.21
N TYR A 56 -8.08 -6.47 5.60
CA TYR A 56 -7.93 -5.08 6.03
C TYR A 56 -8.34 -4.11 4.91
N SER A 57 -9.00 -3.03 5.31
CA SER A 57 -9.22 -1.84 4.51
C SER A 57 -7.96 -0.96 4.50
N LEU A 58 -7.95 0.03 3.60
CA LEU A 58 -6.85 0.99 3.52
C LEU A 58 -6.69 1.80 4.82
N LEU A 59 -7.80 2.22 5.45
CA LEU A 59 -7.78 2.99 6.71
C LEU A 59 -7.32 2.13 7.90
N GLU A 60 -7.72 0.86 7.94
CA GLU A 60 -7.25 -0.08 8.95
C GLU A 60 -5.74 -0.34 8.77
N THR A 61 -5.27 -0.44 7.53
CA THR A 61 -3.84 -0.59 7.22
C THR A 61 -3.05 0.65 7.61
N GLU A 62 -3.58 1.85 7.33
CA GLU A 62 -3.00 3.11 7.80
C GLU A 62 -2.91 3.17 9.32
N SER A 63 -3.99 2.79 10.03
CA SER A 63 -4.02 2.76 11.50
C SER A 63 -3.03 1.76 12.06
N LEU A 64 -2.90 0.59 11.44
CA LEU A 64 -1.92 -0.42 11.82
C LEU A 64 -0.49 0.10 11.66
N ILE A 65 -0.15 0.69 10.52
CA ILE A 65 1.22 1.16 10.24
C ILE A 65 1.60 2.38 11.08
N LYS A 66 0.69 3.35 11.26
CA LYS A 66 1.00 4.63 11.93
C LYS A 66 0.81 4.58 13.44
N GLU A 67 -0.18 3.82 13.90
CA GLU A 67 -0.60 3.81 15.32
C GLU A 67 -0.35 2.45 15.99
N GLN A 68 0.15 1.45 15.25
CA GLN A 68 0.28 0.06 15.73
C GLN A 68 -1.06 -0.51 16.24
N LYS A 69 -2.16 -0.03 15.65
CA LYS A 69 -3.51 -0.38 16.06
C LYS A 69 -4.09 -1.47 15.15
N GLU A 70 -4.19 -2.68 15.69
CA GLU A 70 -4.85 -3.79 15.01
C GLU A 70 -6.36 -3.54 14.88
N ALA A 71 -6.93 -3.94 13.75
CA ALA A 71 -8.35 -3.80 13.51
C ALA A 71 -9.16 -4.90 14.23
N VAL A 72 -10.33 -4.52 14.75
CA VAL A 72 -11.18 -5.43 15.51
C VAL A 72 -11.70 -6.55 14.60
N GLY A 73 -11.58 -7.80 15.07
CA GLY A 73 -12.07 -8.97 14.34
C GLY A 73 -11.17 -9.41 13.19
N LYS A 74 -9.96 -8.85 13.05
CA LYS A 74 -8.93 -9.33 12.13
C LYS A 74 -7.98 -10.29 12.82
N SER A 75 -7.39 -11.20 12.05
CA SER A 75 -6.38 -12.11 12.58
C SER A 75 -5.02 -11.43 12.71
N ARG A 76 -4.18 -11.95 13.60
CA ARG A 76 -2.78 -11.53 13.74
C ARG A 76 -1.98 -11.81 12.46
N ASP A 77 -2.26 -12.92 11.78
CA ASP A 77 -1.58 -13.28 10.54
C ASP A 77 -1.85 -12.25 9.44
N GLU A 78 -3.07 -11.74 9.34
CA GLU A 78 -3.39 -10.64 8.43
C GLU A 78 -2.62 -9.36 8.78
N ALA A 79 -2.47 -9.02 10.06
CA ALA A 79 -1.65 -7.87 10.46
C ALA A 79 -0.18 -8.08 10.07
N ILE A 80 0.36 -9.28 10.30
CA ILE A 80 1.74 -9.65 9.91
C ILE A 80 1.93 -9.56 8.39
N MET A 81 0.94 -9.95 7.58
CA MET A 81 1.01 -9.82 6.12
C MET A 81 1.17 -8.37 5.64
N ILE A 82 0.74 -7.38 6.42
CA ILE A 82 0.87 -5.96 6.09
C ILE A 82 2.21 -5.40 6.55
N LEU A 83 2.71 -5.87 7.70
CA LEU A 83 3.91 -5.34 8.37
C LEU A 83 5.23 -6.00 7.92
N LYS A 84 5.18 -6.90 6.95
CA LYS A 84 6.31 -7.67 6.44
C LYS A 84 7.27 -6.86 5.57
#